data_AF-A0A327W787-F1
#
_entry.id   AF-A0A327W787-F1
#
_cell.length_a   1.000
_cell.length_b   1.000
_cell.length_c   1.000
_cell.angle_alpha   90.00
_cell.angle_beta   90.00
_cell.angle_gamma   90.00
#
_symmetry.space_group_name_H-M   'P 1'
#
loop_
_entity.id
_entity.type
_entity.pdbx_description
1 polymer ?
#
loop_
_entity_poly.entity_id
_entity_poly.type
_entity_poly.pdbx_seq_one_letter_code
_entity_poly.pdbx_strand_id
1 'polypeptide(L)'
;MLSTIYEYIPVSKKIPLQTAIQQTITEPVTAVKLLTGGLSDATVFLITTESRDYLLKLIPDHVDKKGLTEKYQLAVGAGVAPGSYYMDDAMGLYITDFVRNQPTHTVFSPTQTVTELSSRIRALHQAGLPADARKTDVTKIFDQTFSWYADNGFLTGTVKENTLLQYEHIKAVYPWNDSAAVFCHNDLNPRNVLCDGQRLWMVDWDTSGVSDRFVDLSIAAIFFAPIGELEASFLHAYFEGDPSAEQLARFKVLKQLCRLVYASKFLQLAMQQQPADTEYNLDPNETDLPTVGQQLRSGSLSMDTPQGLWLYGKAMLNEALTRINEDSFQEYLDCLKQQH
;
A
#
# COMPACT_ATOMS: atom_id res chain seq x y z
N MET A 1 6.48 33.12 -5.73
CA MET A 1 6.41 31.87 -4.94
C MET A 1 5.85 30.71 -5.76
N LEU A 2 4.73 30.86 -6.47
CA LEU A 2 4.25 29.80 -7.40
C LEU A 2 5.23 29.49 -8.55
N SER A 3 6.16 30.41 -8.85
CA SER A 3 7.26 30.21 -9.80
C SER A 3 8.06 28.93 -9.54
N THR A 4 8.21 28.51 -8.28
CA THR A 4 8.89 27.26 -7.91
C THR A 4 8.17 26.03 -8.48
N ILE A 5 6.84 26.06 -8.58
CA ILE A 5 6.06 24.95 -9.15
C ILE A 5 6.22 24.91 -10.67
N TYR A 6 6.36 26.07 -11.31
CA TYR A 6 6.41 26.21 -12.77
C TYR A 6 7.64 25.58 -13.42
N GLU A 7 8.66 25.22 -12.65
CA GLU A 7 9.84 24.47 -13.10
C GLU A 7 9.54 22.97 -13.31
N TYR A 8 8.46 22.46 -12.70
CA TYR A 8 8.11 21.03 -12.68
C TYR A 8 6.90 20.70 -13.56
N ILE A 9 6.33 21.67 -14.26
CA ILE A 9 5.15 21.48 -15.11
C ILE A 9 5.35 22.03 -16.52
N PRO A 10 4.76 21.38 -17.54
CA PRO A 10 4.76 21.91 -18.90
C PRO A 10 4.02 23.25 -18.95
N VAL A 11 4.40 24.10 -19.91
CA VAL A 11 3.81 25.44 -20.09
C VAL A 11 2.29 25.39 -20.21
N SER A 12 1.75 24.36 -20.87
CA SER A 12 0.31 24.13 -21.02
C SER A 12 -0.45 24.00 -19.70
N LYS A 13 0.20 23.55 -18.62
CA LYS A 13 -0.42 23.35 -17.30
C LYS A 13 -0.31 24.56 -16.37
N LYS A 14 0.45 25.61 -16.74
CA LYS A 14 0.66 26.80 -15.87
C LYS A 14 -0.63 27.58 -15.62
N ILE A 15 -1.42 27.85 -16.66
CA ILE A 15 -2.69 28.58 -16.52
C ILE A 15 -3.73 27.76 -15.75
N PRO A 16 -3.98 26.47 -16.08
CA PRO A 16 -4.85 25.62 -15.26
C PRO A 16 -4.46 25.58 -13.79
N LEU A 17 -3.16 25.42 -13.49
CA LEU A 17 -2.67 25.44 -12.11
C LEU A 17 -2.94 26.77 -11.41
N GLN A 18 -2.67 27.88 -12.07
CA GLN A 18 -2.94 29.20 -11.51
C GLN A 18 -4.42 29.38 -11.20
N THR A 19 -5.30 28.96 -12.11
CA THR A 19 -6.75 28.99 -11.90
C THR A 19 -7.17 28.11 -10.71
N ALA A 20 -6.66 26.88 -10.63
CA ALA A 20 -6.96 25.97 -9.53
C ALA A 20 -6.53 26.55 -8.17
N ILE A 21 -5.33 27.13 -8.09
CA ILE A 21 -4.85 27.78 -6.87
C ILE A 21 -5.71 29.00 -6.52
N GLN A 22 -6.06 29.86 -7.48
CA GLN A 22 -6.90 31.04 -7.22
C GLN A 22 -8.32 30.68 -6.77
N GLN A 23 -8.86 29.55 -7.24
CA GLN A 23 -10.17 29.06 -6.84
C GLN A 23 -10.18 28.43 -5.44
N THR A 24 -9.04 27.93 -4.97
CA THR A 24 -8.95 27.14 -3.72
C THR A 24 -8.26 27.89 -2.57
N ILE A 25 -7.17 28.59 -2.87
CA ILE A 25 -6.30 29.26 -1.91
C ILE A 25 -6.50 30.78 -2.07
N THR A 26 -7.43 31.32 -1.30
CA THR A 26 -7.77 32.76 -1.32
C THR A 26 -6.84 33.60 -0.45
N GLU A 27 -6.14 32.98 0.49
CA GLU A 27 -5.15 33.61 1.35
C GLU A 27 -3.79 33.77 0.65
N PRO A 28 -2.96 34.74 1.06
CA PRO A 28 -1.59 34.82 0.61
C PRO A 28 -0.82 33.52 0.94
N VAL A 29 -0.23 32.92 -0.09
CA VAL A 29 0.74 31.83 0.08
C VAL A 29 1.99 32.40 0.74
N THR A 30 2.43 31.82 1.86
CA THR A 30 3.62 32.23 2.62
C THR A 30 4.84 31.36 2.31
N ALA A 31 4.63 30.10 1.93
CA ALA A 31 5.69 29.20 1.49
C ALA A 31 5.19 28.13 0.50
N VAL A 32 6.11 27.65 -0.33
CA VAL A 32 5.91 26.49 -1.20
C VAL A 32 7.14 25.59 -1.09
N LYS A 33 6.94 24.30 -0.80
CA LYS A 33 8.01 23.31 -0.63
C LYS A 33 7.73 22.07 -1.48
N LEU A 34 8.69 21.66 -2.31
CA LEU A 34 8.65 20.35 -2.97
C LEU A 34 8.81 19.24 -1.92
N LEU A 35 7.93 18.25 -1.96
CA LEU A 35 8.03 17.04 -1.15
C LEU A 35 8.70 15.95 -1.97
N THR A 36 9.87 15.49 -1.52
CA THR A 36 10.66 14.44 -2.17
C THR A 36 10.59 13.14 -1.36
N GLY A 37 10.88 12.00 -2.00
CA GLY A 37 10.92 10.69 -1.34
C GLY A 37 9.68 9.81 -1.53
N GLY A 38 8.74 10.22 -2.38
CA GLY A 38 7.72 9.33 -2.92
C GLY A 38 8.29 8.40 -4.00
N LEU A 39 7.66 7.24 -4.19
CA LEU A 39 8.00 6.28 -5.26
C LEU A 39 7.13 6.45 -6.52
N SER A 40 6.19 7.40 -6.49
CA SER A 40 5.33 7.75 -7.63
C SER A 40 6.02 8.75 -8.54
N ASP A 41 5.69 8.71 -9.83
CA ASP A 41 6.10 9.73 -10.82
C ASP A 41 5.40 11.08 -10.59
N ALA A 42 4.48 11.16 -9.64
CA ALA A 42 3.79 12.40 -9.29
C ALA A 42 4.73 13.40 -8.58
N THR A 43 4.61 14.67 -8.96
CA THR A 43 5.28 15.77 -8.25
C THR A 43 4.36 16.34 -7.18
N VAL A 44 4.84 16.46 -5.95
CA VAL A 44 4.01 16.85 -4.80
C VAL A 44 4.60 18.08 -4.11
N PHE A 45 3.76 19.08 -3.85
CA PHE A 45 4.14 20.31 -3.15
C PHE A 45 3.30 20.50 -1.89
N LEU A 46 3.95 20.96 -0.82
CA LEU A 46 3.31 21.61 0.31
C LEU A 46 3.17 23.10 0.01
N ILE A 47 1.95 23.63 0.09
CA ILE A 47 1.65 25.05 -0.02
C ILE A 47 1.14 25.53 1.34
N THR A 48 1.84 26.48 1.96
CA THR A 48 1.50 27.02 3.28
C THR A 48 0.93 28.42 3.15
N THR A 49 -0.17 28.68 3.86
CA THR A 49 -0.73 30.02 4.09
C THR A 49 -0.57 30.41 5.56
N GLU A 50 -1.18 31.51 6.00
CA GLU A 50 -1.19 31.87 7.42
C GLU A 50 -2.07 30.92 8.24
N SER A 51 -3.18 30.43 7.68
CA SER A 51 -4.15 29.61 8.42
C SER A 51 -4.07 28.11 8.13
N ARG A 52 -3.54 27.70 6.97
CA ARG A 52 -3.64 26.31 6.50
C ARG A 52 -2.47 25.86 5.62
N ASP A 53 -2.22 24.56 5.67
CA ASP A 53 -1.33 23.87 4.73
C ASP A 53 -2.15 23.01 3.75
N TYR A 54 -1.77 23.08 2.48
CA TYR A 54 -2.37 22.35 1.38
C TYR A 54 -1.34 21.43 0.72
N LEU A 55 -1.80 20.29 0.23
CA LEU A 55 -1.02 19.41 -0.62
C LEU A 55 -1.46 19.62 -2.08
N LEU A 56 -0.52 19.99 -2.95
CA LEU A 56 -0.71 19.98 -4.40
C LEU A 56 -0.02 18.73 -4.98
N LYS A 57 -0.79 17.83 -5.58
CA LYS A 57 -0.29 16.66 -6.32
C LYS A 57 -0.49 16.87 -7.82
N LEU A 58 0.59 16.68 -8.57
CA LEU A 58 0.64 16.79 -10.02
C LEU A 58 0.99 15.43 -10.61
N ILE A 59 -0.01 14.78 -11.23
CA ILE A 59 0.15 13.47 -11.85
C ILE A 59 0.53 13.67 -13.34
N PRO A 60 1.62 13.05 -13.82
CA PRO A 60 2.06 13.19 -15.19
C PRO A 60 1.09 12.52 -16.18
N ASP A 61 1.21 12.88 -17.46
CA ASP A 61 0.21 12.50 -18.47
C ASP A 61 0.28 11.03 -18.90
N HIS A 62 1.41 10.35 -18.66
CA HIS A 62 1.55 8.91 -18.94
C HIS A 62 0.93 8.01 -17.87
N VAL A 63 0.53 8.55 -16.73
CA VAL A 63 -0.15 7.80 -15.65
C VAL A 63 -1.66 7.81 -15.92
N ASP A 64 -2.29 6.65 -15.78
CA ASP A 64 -3.75 6.53 -15.88
C ASP A 64 -4.42 7.21 -14.68
N LYS A 65 -5.19 8.26 -14.97
CA LYS A 65 -5.89 9.09 -14.00
C LYS A 65 -7.39 8.80 -13.95
N LYS A 66 -7.87 7.82 -14.73
CA LYS A 66 -9.31 7.60 -14.90
C LYS A 66 -9.99 7.25 -13.57
N GLY A 67 -10.95 8.08 -13.17
CA GLY A 67 -11.78 7.85 -11.99
C GLY A 67 -11.05 8.09 -10.67
N LEU A 68 -9.87 8.72 -10.67
CA LEU A 68 -9.16 9.07 -9.43
C LEU A 68 -9.97 10.07 -8.60
N THR A 69 -10.61 11.06 -9.24
CA THR A 69 -11.45 12.04 -8.54
C THR A 69 -12.61 11.37 -7.81
N GLU A 70 -13.35 10.48 -8.48
CA GLU A 70 -14.48 9.77 -7.87
C GLU A 70 -14.03 8.89 -6.69
N LYS A 71 -12.96 8.10 -6.89
CA LYS A 71 -12.39 7.23 -5.86
C LYS A 71 -11.96 8.03 -4.61
N TYR A 72 -11.30 9.16 -4.82
CA TYR A 72 -10.90 10.03 -3.72
C TYR A 72 -12.11 10.65 -3.01
N GLN A 73 -13.13 11.09 -3.76
CA GLN A 73 -14.36 11.66 -3.18
C GLN A 73 -15.14 10.64 -2.34
N LEU A 74 -15.20 9.37 -2.76
CA LEU A 74 -15.76 8.28 -1.94
C LEU A 74 -15.00 8.13 -0.63
N ALA A 75 -13.67 8.18 -0.68
CA ALA A 75 -12.83 8.07 0.51
C ALA A 75 -12.96 9.29 1.45
N VAL A 76 -13.13 10.49 0.92
CA VAL A 76 -13.47 11.70 1.70
C VAL A 76 -14.85 11.55 2.34
N GLY A 77 -15.84 11.06 1.58
CA GLY A 77 -17.20 10.81 2.07
C GLY A 77 -17.26 9.77 3.19
N ALA A 78 -16.42 8.74 3.13
CA ALA A 78 -16.20 7.77 4.21
C ALA A 78 -15.38 8.34 5.38
N GLY A 79 -14.87 9.55 5.23
CA GLY A 79 -14.08 10.25 6.22
C GLY A 79 -12.71 9.62 6.46
N VAL A 80 -12.12 8.92 5.49
CA VAL A 80 -10.81 8.24 5.64
C VAL A 80 -9.67 8.93 4.88
N ALA A 81 -10.00 9.79 3.90
CA ALA A 81 -9.04 10.61 3.17
C ALA A 81 -9.08 12.08 3.62
N PRO A 82 -7.97 12.82 3.49
CA PRO A 82 -7.95 14.27 3.73
C PRO A 82 -8.93 15.01 2.81
N GLY A 83 -9.48 16.14 3.24
CA GLY A 83 -10.43 16.91 2.44
C GLY A 83 -9.86 17.33 1.08
N SER A 84 -10.69 17.30 0.03
CA SER A 84 -10.31 17.76 -1.31
C SER A 84 -10.86 19.16 -1.59
N TYR A 85 -10.02 20.05 -2.11
CA TYR A 85 -10.41 21.40 -2.56
C TYR A 85 -10.56 21.49 -4.07
N TYR A 86 -9.70 20.79 -4.81
CA TYR A 86 -9.72 20.76 -6.26
C TYR A 86 -9.22 19.41 -6.77
N MET A 87 -9.92 18.85 -7.76
CA MET A 87 -9.58 17.58 -8.37
C MET A 87 -9.90 17.66 -9.86
N ASP A 88 -8.90 17.43 -10.71
CA ASP A 88 -9.06 17.40 -12.16
C ASP A 88 -8.23 16.24 -12.74
N ASP A 89 -8.93 15.14 -13.08
CA ASP A 89 -8.31 13.94 -13.67
C ASP A 89 -7.71 14.21 -15.07
N ALA A 90 -8.31 15.11 -15.85
CA ALA A 90 -7.81 15.42 -17.19
C ALA A 90 -6.46 16.14 -17.10
N MET A 91 -6.34 17.09 -16.18
CA MET A 91 -5.10 17.84 -15.96
C MET A 91 -4.11 17.12 -15.04
N GLY A 92 -4.57 16.13 -14.27
CA GLY A 92 -3.79 15.46 -13.23
C GLY A 92 -3.43 16.42 -12.10
N LEU A 93 -4.35 17.28 -11.69
CA LEU A 93 -4.12 18.31 -10.70
C LEU A 93 -5.07 18.13 -9.52
N TYR A 94 -4.48 17.96 -8.35
CA TYR A 94 -5.22 17.70 -7.12
C TYR A 94 -4.71 18.59 -5.99
N ILE A 95 -5.62 19.29 -5.31
CA ILE A 95 -5.35 20.12 -4.14
C ILE A 95 -6.17 19.57 -2.98
N THR A 96 -5.50 19.11 -1.94
CA THR A 96 -6.12 18.50 -0.75
C THR A 96 -5.61 19.16 0.53
N ASP A 97 -6.23 18.82 1.66
CA ASP A 97 -5.65 19.07 2.97
C ASP A 97 -4.27 18.40 3.07
N PHE A 98 -3.33 19.09 3.71
CA PHE A 98 -2.06 18.50 4.11
C PHE A 98 -2.17 17.88 5.50
N VAL A 99 -1.87 16.58 5.60
CA VAL A 99 -1.81 15.89 6.90
C VAL A 99 -0.42 16.06 7.50
N ARG A 100 -0.34 16.78 8.63
CA ARG A 100 0.90 16.87 9.43
C ARG A 100 1.15 15.56 10.16
N ASN A 101 1.86 14.65 9.50
CA ASN A 101 2.12 13.32 10.05
C ASN A 101 2.97 13.37 11.33
N GLN A 102 2.52 12.65 12.36
CA GLN A 102 3.22 12.41 13.61
C GLN A 102 3.55 10.91 13.72
N PRO A 103 4.63 10.52 14.41
CA PRO A 103 4.91 9.11 14.62
C PRO A 103 3.75 8.44 15.36
N THR A 104 3.08 7.47 14.73
CA THR A 104 1.85 6.85 15.26
C THR A 104 1.99 6.36 16.70
N HIS A 105 3.17 5.82 17.06
CA HIS A 105 3.46 5.30 18.39
C HIS A 105 3.51 6.37 19.50
N THR A 106 3.60 7.66 19.17
CA THR A 106 3.52 8.75 20.17
C THR A 106 2.07 9.14 20.48
N VAL A 107 1.12 8.68 19.66
CA VAL A 107 -0.31 9.01 19.75
C VAL A 107 -1.12 7.81 20.21
N PHE A 108 -0.81 6.62 19.68
CA PHE A 108 -1.53 5.38 19.93
C PHE A 108 -0.58 4.28 20.44
N SER A 109 -1.08 3.47 21.37
CA SER A 109 -0.49 2.15 21.64
C SER A 109 -0.61 1.23 20.41
N PRO A 110 0.13 0.12 20.34
CA PRO A 110 0.00 -0.85 19.24
C PRO A 110 -1.43 -1.36 19.06
N THR A 111 -2.14 -1.70 20.15
CA THR A 111 -3.54 -2.15 20.10
C THR A 111 -4.47 -1.05 19.60
N GLN A 112 -4.32 0.19 20.10
CA GLN A 112 -5.12 1.32 19.60
C GLN A 112 -4.84 1.61 18.12
N THR A 113 -3.61 1.46 17.66
CA THR A 113 -3.23 1.64 16.25
C THR A 113 -3.98 0.67 15.37
N VAL A 114 -3.97 -0.63 15.70
CA VAL A 114 -4.67 -1.63 14.88
C VAL A 114 -6.19 -1.47 14.95
N THR A 115 -6.77 -1.12 16.11
CA THR A 115 -8.21 -0.87 16.22
C THR A 115 -8.65 0.34 15.40
N GLU A 116 -7.93 1.46 15.48
CA GLU A 116 -8.21 2.67 14.69
C GLU A 116 -8.07 2.37 13.19
N LEU A 117 -6.98 1.70 12.78
CA LEU A 117 -6.75 1.34 11.38
C LEU A 117 -7.85 0.40 10.85
N SER A 118 -8.25 -0.62 11.61
CA SER A 118 -9.37 -1.50 11.25
C SER A 118 -10.66 -0.73 11.03
N SER A 119 -10.97 0.23 11.91
CA SER A 119 -12.17 1.07 11.79
C SER A 119 -12.14 1.91 10.50
N ARG A 120 -10.99 2.49 10.15
CA ARG A 120 -10.84 3.26 8.90
C ARG A 120 -10.94 2.37 7.66
N ILE A 121 -10.30 1.20 7.65
CA ILE A 121 -10.40 0.25 6.52
C ILE A 121 -11.85 -0.21 6.34
N ARG A 122 -12.56 -0.49 7.43
CA ARG A 122 -13.96 -0.88 7.38
C ARG A 122 -14.85 0.24 6.83
N ALA A 123 -14.65 1.48 7.27
CA ALA A 123 -15.38 2.63 6.75
C ALA A 123 -15.16 2.80 5.23
N LEU A 124 -13.92 2.62 4.75
CA LEU A 124 -13.61 2.61 3.32
C LEU A 124 -14.36 1.50 2.58
N HIS A 125 -14.30 0.26 3.09
CA HIS A 125 -14.97 -0.88 2.46
C HIS A 125 -16.50 -0.78 2.46
N GLN A 126 -17.08 0.12 3.27
CA GLN A 126 -18.51 0.43 3.34
C GLN A 126 -18.89 1.71 2.57
N ALA A 127 -17.94 2.40 1.94
CA ALA A 127 -18.15 3.67 1.24
C ALA A 127 -19.01 3.57 -0.04
N GLY A 128 -19.32 2.35 -0.48
CA GLY A 128 -19.87 2.07 -1.80
C GLY A 128 -18.78 1.75 -2.82
N LEU A 129 -19.17 1.51 -4.07
CA LEU A 129 -18.27 1.23 -5.19
C LEU A 129 -18.21 2.44 -6.13
N PRO A 130 -17.05 2.77 -6.72
CA PRO A 130 -16.99 3.72 -7.83
C PRO A 130 -17.79 3.21 -9.03
N ALA A 131 -18.51 4.09 -9.71
CA ALA A 131 -19.53 3.75 -10.70
C ALA A 131 -19.00 2.92 -11.89
N ASP A 132 -17.79 3.20 -12.35
CA ASP A 132 -17.16 2.56 -13.51
C ASP A 132 -15.99 1.63 -13.14
N ALA A 133 -15.82 1.31 -11.85
CA ALA A 133 -14.69 0.51 -11.41
C ALA A 133 -14.91 -0.99 -11.69
N ARG A 134 -14.04 -1.54 -12.55
CA ARG A 134 -13.91 -2.99 -12.70
C ARG A 134 -13.18 -3.56 -11.49
N LYS A 135 -13.54 -4.79 -11.10
CA LYS A 135 -12.78 -5.53 -10.10
C LYS A 135 -11.33 -5.67 -10.58
N THR A 136 -10.39 -5.30 -9.73
CA THR A 136 -8.96 -5.48 -9.94
C THR A 136 -8.67 -6.98 -10.04
N ASP A 137 -8.02 -7.38 -11.13
CA ASP A 137 -7.53 -8.74 -11.28
C ASP A 137 -6.21 -8.91 -10.51
N VAL A 138 -6.34 -9.25 -9.23
CA VAL A 138 -5.19 -9.46 -8.34
C VAL A 138 -4.40 -10.72 -8.70
N THR A 139 -5.01 -11.69 -9.39
CA THR A 139 -4.31 -12.91 -9.83
C THR A 139 -3.20 -12.59 -10.81
N LYS A 140 -3.45 -11.65 -11.73
CA LYS A 140 -2.43 -11.16 -12.66
C LYS A 140 -1.22 -10.54 -11.94
N ILE A 141 -1.45 -9.81 -10.85
CA ILE A 141 -0.36 -9.20 -10.05
C ILE A 141 0.49 -10.29 -9.41
N PHE A 142 -0.15 -11.32 -8.87
CA PHE A 142 0.53 -12.47 -8.28
C PHE A 142 1.28 -13.27 -9.35
N ASP A 143 0.67 -13.59 -10.49
CA ASP A 143 1.34 -14.29 -11.60
C ASP A 143 2.60 -13.57 -12.08
N GLN A 144 2.52 -12.24 -12.23
CA GLN A 144 3.68 -11.40 -12.57
C GLN A 144 4.76 -11.45 -11.50
N THR A 145 4.37 -11.46 -10.22
CA THR A 145 5.30 -11.53 -9.09
C THR A 145 6.04 -12.87 -9.05
N PHE A 146 5.34 -14.00 -9.19
CA PHE A 146 5.97 -15.32 -9.23
C PHE A 146 6.88 -15.49 -10.46
N SER A 147 6.44 -15.00 -11.63
CA SER A 147 7.26 -15.00 -12.84
C SER A 147 8.55 -14.20 -12.62
N TRP A 148 8.44 -12.99 -12.04
CA TRP A 148 9.60 -12.16 -11.74
C TRP A 148 10.61 -12.85 -10.82
N TYR A 149 10.15 -13.52 -9.75
CA TYR A 149 11.05 -14.28 -8.87
C TYR A 149 11.76 -15.43 -9.58
N ALA A 150 11.05 -16.15 -10.46
CA ALA A 150 11.62 -17.24 -11.24
C ALA A 150 12.65 -16.75 -12.26
N ASP A 151 12.34 -15.66 -12.97
CA ASP A 151 13.18 -15.08 -14.01
C ASP A 151 14.45 -14.41 -13.44
N ASN A 152 14.38 -13.92 -12.20
CA ASN A 152 15.51 -13.30 -11.50
C ASN A 152 16.26 -14.26 -10.56
N GLY A 153 15.96 -15.57 -10.62
CA GLY A 153 16.74 -16.61 -9.93
C GLY A 153 16.54 -16.69 -8.41
N PHE A 154 15.52 -16.03 -7.86
CA PHE A 154 15.18 -16.13 -6.43
C PHE A 154 14.53 -17.47 -6.06
N LEU A 155 13.96 -18.16 -7.05
CA LEU A 155 13.38 -19.50 -6.91
C LEU A 155 14.20 -20.48 -7.76
N THR A 156 14.90 -21.41 -7.10
CA THR A 156 15.72 -22.44 -7.77
C THR A 156 15.45 -23.83 -7.21
N GLY A 157 15.78 -24.87 -8.00
CA GLY A 157 15.66 -26.27 -7.60
C GLY A 157 14.29 -26.65 -7.04
N THR A 158 14.29 -27.44 -5.97
CA THR A 158 13.08 -27.91 -5.29
C THR A 158 12.26 -26.78 -4.66
N VAL A 159 12.90 -25.68 -4.25
CA VAL A 159 12.19 -24.51 -3.71
C VAL A 159 11.30 -23.90 -4.79
N LYS A 160 11.77 -23.79 -6.03
CA LYS A 160 10.97 -23.33 -7.17
C LYS A 160 9.79 -24.25 -7.43
N GLU A 161 10.04 -25.55 -7.54
CA GLU A 161 9.02 -26.55 -7.86
C GLU A 161 7.91 -26.55 -6.80
N ASN A 162 8.26 -26.62 -5.51
CA ASN A 162 7.29 -26.62 -4.41
C ASN A 162 6.51 -25.30 -4.35
N THR A 163 7.19 -24.16 -4.49
CA THR A 163 6.55 -22.84 -4.42
C THR A 163 5.54 -22.65 -5.56
N LEU A 164 5.89 -23.05 -6.79
CA LEU A 164 4.99 -22.97 -7.94
C LEU A 164 3.81 -23.93 -7.80
N LEU A 165 4.05 -25.18 -7.36
CA LEU A 165 2.97 -26.14 -7.09
C LEU A 165 1.97 -25.62 -6.05
N GLN A 166 2.49 -25.03 -4.97
CA GLN A 166 1.66 -24.47 -3.91
C GLN A 166 0.88 -23.24 -4.40
N TYR A 167 1.47 -22.41 -5.26
CA TYR A 167 0.76 -21.30 -5.89
C TYR A 167 -0.35 -21.77 -6.84
N GLU A 168 -0.13 -22.84 -7.63
CA GLU A 168 -1.20 -23.46 -8.42
C GLU A 168 -2.33 -24.00 -7.53
N HIS A 169 -2.01 -24.60 -6.37
CA HIS A 169 -3.01 -25.04 -5.42
C HIS A 169 -3.84 -23.88 -4.87
N ILE A 170 -3.18 -22.78 -4.46
CA ILE A 170 -3.85 -21.56 -4.02
C ILE A 170 -4.79 -21.04 -5.13
N LYS A 171 -4.32 -20.99 -6.38
CA LYS A 171 -5.14 -20.54 -7.51
C LYS A 171 -6.39 -21.40 -7.70
N ALA A 172 -6.29 -22.71 -7.47
CA ALA A 172 -7.39 -23.65 -7.65
C ALA A 172 -8.46 -23.54 -6.55
N VAL A 173 -8.11 -23.16 -5.32
CA VAL A 173 -9.03 -23.18 -4.16
C VAL A 173 -9.48 -21.81 -3.67
N TYR A 174 -8.75 -20.73 -4.00
CA TYR A 174 -9.13 -19.40 -3.53
C TYR A 174 -10.30 -18.81 -4.36
N PRO A 175 -11.31 -18.18 -3.72
CA PRO A 175 -12.48 -17.63 -4.41
C PRO A 175 -12.20 -16.30 -5.13
N TRP A 176 -11.36 -16.30 -6.17
CA TRP A 176 -10.93 -15.08 -6.88
C TRP A 176 -12.07 -14.24 -7.44
N ASN A 177 -13.15 -14.89 -7.85
CA ASN A 177 -14.32 -14.26 -8.47
C ASN A 177 -15.48 -14.02 -7.49
N ASP A 178 -15.21 -14.01 -6.19
CA ASP A 178 -16.21 -13.66 -5.18
C ASP A 178 -16.89 -12.31 -5.49
N SER A 179 -18.21 -12.28 -5.33
CA SER A 179 -19.08 -11.13 -5.55
C SER A 179 -18.99 -10.10 -4.42
N ALA A 180 -18.43 -10.44 -3.25
CA ALA A 180 -18.28 -9.56 -2.09
C ALA A 180 -17.09 -8.58 -2.19
N ALA A 181 -16.71 -8.18 -3.41
CA ALA A 181 -15.67 -7.18 -3.66
C ALA A 181 -16.08 -5.80 -3.12
N VAL A 182 -15.12 -5.04 -2.61
CA VAL A 182 -15.32 -3.73 -1.99
C VAL A 182 -14.36 -2.70 -2.57
N PHE A 183 -14.62 -1.41 -2.34
CA PHE A 183 -13.65 -0.37 -2.68
C PHE A 183 -12.47 -0.45 -1.71
N CYS A 184 -11.28 -0.75 -2.23
CA CYS A 184 -10.04 -0.89 -1.48
C CYS A 184 -9.03 0.19 -1.86
N HIS A 185 -8.12 0.51 -0.94
CA HIS A 185 -6.94 1.34 -1.18
C HIS A 185 -5.87 0.60 -2.01
N ASN A 186 -5.76 -0.71 -1.80
CA ASN A 186 -4.79 -1.65 -2.39
C ASN A 186 -3.31 -1.42 -2.05
N ASP A 187 -2.97 -0.48 -1.17
CA ASP A 187 -1.56 -0.14 -0.86
C ASP A 187 -1.39 0.52 0.52
N LEU A 188 -2.03 -0.04 1.56
CA LEU A 188 -1.99 0.47 2.94
C LEU A 188 -0.64 0.23 3.66
N ASN A 189 0.45 0.70 3.06
CA ASN A 189 1.79 0.67 3.66
C ASN A 189 2.04 1.87 4.60
N PRO A 190 3.10 1.88 5.41
CA PRO A 190 3.39 2.95 6.37
C PRO A 190 3.55 4.36 5.81
N ARG A 191 3.85 4.52 4.51
CA ARG A 191 3.93 5.84 3.87
C ARG A 191 2.54 6.39 3.50
N ASN A 192 1.53 5.53 3.41
CA ASN A 192 0.17 5.87 2.99
C ASN A 192 -0.82 5.95 4.15
N VAL A 193 -0.41 5.58 5.37
CA VAL A 193 -1.22 5.73 6.59
C VAL A 193 -0.57 6.77 7.49
N LEU A 194 -1.19 7.95 7.59
CA LEU A 194 -0.65 9.09 8.32
C LEU A 194 -1.44 9.33 9.61
N CYS A 195 -0.77 9.76 10.67
CA CYS A 195 -1.39 10.15 11.93
C CYS A 195 -1.30 11.66 12.11
N ASP A 196 -2.41 12.36 12.31
CA ASP A 196 -2.41 13.82 12.52
C ASP A 196 -2.21 14.23 14.00
N GLY A 197 -2.05 13.25 14.90
CA GLY A 197 -2.04 13.46 16.35
C GLY A 197 -3.36 13.13 17.06
N GLN A 198 -4.42 12.83 16.30
CA GLN A 198 -5.75 12.51 16.84
C GLN A 198 -6.34 11.25 16.21
N ARG A 199 -6.09 11.01 14.93
CA ARG A 199 -6.66 9.91 14.14
C ARG A 199 -5.74 9.50 13.00
N LEU A 200 -6.10 8.40 12.33
CA LEU A 200 -5.42 7.95 11.12
C LEU A 200 -6.14 8.44 9.85
N TRP A 201 -5.33 8.76 8.84
CA TRP A 201 -5.72 9.15 7.48
C TRP A 201 -5.04 8.24 6.47
N MET A 202 -5.72 8.00 5.35
CA MET A 202 -5.18 7.28 4.19
C MET A 202 -4.91 8.26 3.05
N VAL A 203 -3.73 8.17 2.46
CA VAL A 203 -3.26 9.03 1.37
C VAL A 203 -2.71 8.19 0.22
N ASP A 204 -2.52 8.82 -0.93
CA ASP A 204 -2.00 8.20 -2.14
C ASP A 204 -2.92 7.10 -2.72
N TRP A 205 -4.03 7.56 -3.31
CA TRP A 205 -5.12 6.71 -3.79
C TRP A 205 -4.92 6.18 -5.21
N ASP A 206 -3.71 6.26 -5.76
CA ASP A 206 -3.45 5.96 -7.18
C ASP A 206 -3.76 4.50 -7.54
N THR A 207 -3.48 3.56 -6.62
CA THR A 207 -3.74 2.12 -6.79
C THR A 207 -5.14 1.68 -6.34
N SER A 208 -5.94 2.59 -5.79
CA SER A 208 -7.25 2.27 -5.24
C SER A 208 -8.21 1.75 -6.32
N GLY A 209 -9.12 0.86 -5.93
CA GLY A 209 -10.06 0.22 -6.85
C GLY A 209 -10.89 -0.86 -6.18
N VAL A 210 -11.84 -1.41 -6.93
CA VAL A 210 -12.70 -2.49 -6.43
C VAL A 210 -11.88 -3.77 -6.35
N SER A 211 -11.73 -4.36 -5.17
CA SER A 211 -10.85 -5.51 -4.95
C SER A 211 -11.41 -6.45 -3.89
N ASP A 212 -10.70 -7.54 -3.63
CA ASP A 212 -10.94 -8.35 -2.46
C ASP A 212 -10.52 -7.56 -1.20
N ARG A 213 -11.40 -7.46 -0.20
CA ARG A 213 -11.14 -6.77 1.08
C ARG A 213 -9.88 -7.29 1.77
N PHE A 214 -9.56 -8.57 1.55
CA PHE A 214 -8.40 -9.19 2.17
C PHE A 214 -7.09 -8.65 1.63
N VAL A 215 -7.06 -7.95 0.49
CA VAL A 215 -5.88 -7.21 0.03
C VAL A 215 -5.53 -6.10 1.03
N ASP A 216 -6.46 -5.20 1.33
CA ASP A 216 -6.23 -4.10 2.28
C ASP A 216 -5.91 -4.62 3.68
N LEU A 217 -6.67 -5.61 4.17
CA LEU A 217 -6.44 -6.21 5.48
C LEU A 217 -5.07 -6.86 5.57
N SER A 218 -4.66 -7.58 4.52
CA SER A 218 -3.35 -8.26 4.47
C SER A 218 -2.20 -7.27 4.48
N ILE A 219 -2.27 -6.25 3.63
CA ILE A 219 -1.22 -5.22 3.52
C ILE A 219 -1.09 -4.48 4.85
N ALA A 220 -2.21 -4.02 5.41
CA ALA A 220 -2.21 -3.37 6.72
C ALA A 220 -1.63 -4.29 7.82
N ALA A 221 -2.05 -5.55 7.89
CA ALA A 221 -1.56 -6.48 8.90
C ALA A 221 -0.06 -6.80 8.77
N ILE A 222 0.50 -6.83 7.56
CA ILE A 222 1.94 -7.03 7.35
C ILE A 222 2.76 -5.96 8.06
N PHE A 223 2.31 -4.70 8.01
CA PHE A 223 3.08 -3.56 8.51
C PHE A 223 2.70 -3.11 9.92
N PHE A 224 1.42 -3.21 10.29
CA PHE A 224 0.91 -2.66 11.55
C PHE A 224 0.54 -3.73 12.58
N ALA A 225 0.37 -4.99 12.16
CA ALA A 225 0.02 -6.10 13.05
C ALA A 225 0.95 -7.33 12.82
N PRO A 226 2.28 -7.19 12.96
CA PRO A 226 3.21 -8.26 12.62
C PRO A 226 3.20 -9.44 13.61
N ILE A 227 2.62 -9.27 14.80
CA ILE A 227 2.52 -10.31 15.83
C ILE A 227 1.10 -10.86 15.95
N GLY A 228 0.98 -12.14 16.34
CA GLY A 228 -0.29 -12.88 16.31
C GLY A 228 -1.43 -12.24 17.13
N GLU A 229 -1.14 -11.72 18.33
CA GLU A 229 -2.16 -11.09 19.18
C GLU A 229 -2.70 -9.77 18.59
N LEU A 230 -1.83 -8.96 17.98
CA LEU A 230 -2.23 -7.74 17.29
C LEU A 230 -3.01 -8.06 16.01
N GLU A 231 -2.63 -9.11 15.29
CA GLU A 231 -3.36 -9.57 14.10
C GLU A 231 -4.78 -10.03 14.46
N ALA A 232 -4.93 -10.82 15.52
CA ALA A 232 -6.24 -11.24 16.02
C ALA A 232 -7.08 -10.03 16.43
N SER A 233 -6.49 -9.07 17.16
CA SER A 233 -7.17 -7.82 17.56
C SER A 233 -7.58 -6.96 16.36
N PHE A 234 -6.72 -6.88 15.34
CA PHE A 234 -6.97 -6.16 14.09
C PHE A 234 -8.17 -6.75 13.34
N LEU A 235 -8.19 -8.07 13.14
CA LEU A 235 -9.30 -8.75 12.46
C LEU A 235 -10.59 -8.67 13.28
N HIS A 236 -10.50 -8.87 14.60
CA HIS A 236 -11.66 -8.76 15.48
C HIS A 236 -12.30 -7.37 15.40
N ALA A 237 -11.49 -6.31 15.42
CA ALA A 237 -11.97 -4.94 15.28
C ALA A 237 -12.60 -4.67 13.90
N TYR A 238 -12.08 -5.26 12.83
CA TYR A 238 -12.63 -5.08 11.48
C TYR A 238 -13.96 -5.83 11.27
N PHE A 239 -14.06 -7.07 11.76
CA PHE A 239 -15.27 -7.89 11.62
C PHE A 239 -16.32 -7.65 12.70
N GLU A 240 -16.03 -6.79 13.70
CA GLU A 240 -16.85 -6.61 14.91
C GLU A 240 -17.10 -7.92 15.66
N GLY A 241 -16.08 -8.76 15.71
CA GLY A 241 -16.15 -10.12 16.22
C GLY A 241 -15.09 -10.99 15.58
N ASP A 242 -14.97 -12.23 16.04
CA ASP A 242 -13.98 -13.14 15.48
C ASP A 242 -14.34 -13.49 14.02
N PRO A 243 -13.35 -13.48 13.10
CA PRO A 243 -13.60 -13.86 11.72
C PRO A 243 -14.08 -15.31 11.63
N SER A 244 -14.93 -15.61 10.65
CA SER A 244 -15.26 -17.00 10.33
C SER A 244 -14.01 -17.77 9.88
N ALA A 245 -14.05 -19.10 9.93
CA ALA A 245 -12.95 -19.94 9.45
C ALA A 245 -12.55 -19.62 8.00
N GLU A 246 -13.54 -19.41 7.12
CA GLU A 246 -13.30 -19.01 5.73
C GLU A 246 -12.64 -17.62 5.64
N GLN A 247 -13.13 -16.64 6.39
CA GLN A 247 -12.55 -15.29 6.40
C GLN A 247 -11.10 -15.30 6.88
N LEU A 248 -10.81 -16.08 7.92
CA LEU A 248 -9.46 -16.27 8.43
C LEU A 248 -8.57 -16.96 7.38
N ALA A 249 -9.05 -18.02 6.75
CA ALA A 249 -8.31 -18.74 5.71
C ALA A 249 -7.99 -17.82 4.53
N ARG A 250 -8.96 -17.03 4.05
CA ARG A 250 -8.75 -16.07 2.96
C ARG A 250 -7.71 -15.00 3.32
N PHE A 251 -7.83 -14.44 4.52
CA PHE A 251 -6.86 -13.48 5.03
C PHE A 251 -5.44 -14.08 5.09
N LYS A 252 -5.29 -15.31 5.63
CA LYS A 252 -3.98 -15.95 5.79
C LYS A 252 -3.31 -16.24 4.45
N VAL A 253 -4.08 -16.66 3.45
CA VAL A 253 -3.59 -16.86 2.07
C VAL A 253 -3.16 -15.53 1.44
N LEU A 254 -4.05 -14.52 1.45
CA LEU A 254 -3.75 -13.21 0.84
C LEU A 254 -2.61 -12.49 1.54
N LYS A 255 -2.44 -12.67 2.86
CA LYS A 255 -1.32 -12.10 3.60
C LYS A 255 0.03 -12.55 3.03
N GLN A 256 0.18 -13.82 2.68
CA GLN A 256 1.45 -14.29 2.12
C GLN A 256 1.64 -13.84 0.67
N LEU A 257 0.59 -13.85 -0.15
CA LEU A 257 0.67 -13.36 -1.53
C LEU A 257 1.00 -11.86 -1.59
N CYS A 258 0.34 -11.03 -0.77
CA CYS A 258 0.67 -9.60 -0.65
C CYS A 258 2.08 -9.38 -0.13
N ARG A 259 2.56 -10.20 0.81
CA ARG A 259 3.94 -10.14 1.31
C ARG A 259 4.96 -10.43 0.20
N LEU A 260 4.69 -11.41 -0.66
CA LEU A 260 5.52 -11.69 -1.84
C LEU A 260 5.56 -10.51 -2.82
N VAL A 261 4.44 -9.82 -3.03
CA VAL A 261 4.39 -8.61 -3.87
C VAL A 261 5.23 -7.48 -3.28
N TYR A 262 5.15 -7.22 -1.97
CA TYR A 262 5.98 -6.17 -1.36
C TYR A 262 7.47 -6.55 -1.31
N ALA A 263 7.78 -7.81 -1.05
CA ALA A 263 9.14 -8.32 -1.12
C ALA A 263 9.76 -8.05 -2.51
N SER A 264 9.02 -8.35 -3.59
CA SER A 264 9.53 -8.13 -4.96
C SER A 264 9.66 -6.65 -5.28
N LYS A 265 8.75 -5.79 -4.80
CA LYS A 265 8.85 -4.33 -4.95
C LYS A 265 10.12 -3.79 -4.28
N PHE A 266 10.40 -4.18 -3.03
CA PHE A 266 11.60 -3.71 -2.33
C PHE A 266 12.89 -4.20 -3.00
N LEU A 267 12.94 -5.45 -3.45
CA LEU A 267 14.09 -6.00 -4.18
C LEU A 267 14.30 -5.26 -5.52
N GLN A 268 13.24 -5.01 -6.29
CA GLN A 268 13.33 -4.25 -7.54
C GLN A 268 13.85 -2.83 -7.31
N LEU A 269 13.35 -2.13 -6.27
CA LEU A 269 13.82 -0.78 -5.92
C LEU A 269 15.29 -0.79 -5.49
N ALA A 270 15.72 -1.81 -4.74
CA ALA A 270 17.13 -1.97 -4.38
C ALA A 270 18.00 -2.15 -5.64
N MET A 271 17.58 -3.04 -6.56
CA MET A 271 18.31 -3.34 -7.79
C MET A 271 18.42 -2.14 -8.72
N GLN A 272 17.36 -1.32 -8.84
CA GLN A 272 17.35 -0.11 -9.66
C GLN A 272 18.31 0.98 -9.16
N GLN A 273 18.68 0.95 -7.89
CA GLN A 273 19.59 1.94 -7.26
C GLN A 273 21.05 1.48 -7.25
N GLN A 274 21.38 0.39 -7.92
CA GLN A 274 22.72 -0.20 -7.95
C GLN A 274 23.24 -0.35 -9.39
N PRO A 275 24.57 -0.42 -9.58
CA PRO A 275 25.15 -0.74 -10.89
C PRO A 275 24.63 -2.08 -11.46
N ALA A 276 24.53 -2.16 -12.78
CA ALA A 276 23.98 -3.33 -13.48
C ALA A 276 24.79 -4.62 -13.28
N ASP A 277 26.07 -4.51 -12.92
CA ASP A 277 27.01 -5.61 -12.65
C ASP A 277 27.09 -6.01 -11.17
N THR A 278 26.21 -5.47 -10.32
CA THR A 278 26.15 -5.84 -8.90
C THR A 278 25.79 -7.32 -8.75
N GLU A 279 26.64 -8.08 -8.06
CA GLU A 279 26.33 -9.46 -7.67
C GLU A 279 25.39 -9.47 -6.46
N TYR A 280 24.31 -10.25 -6.57
CA TYR A 280 23.29 -10.36 -5.53
C TYR A 280 23.25 -11.75 -4.92
N ASN A 281 23.04 -11.82 -3.60
CA ASN A 281 22.74 -13.08 -2.93
C ASN A 281 21.28 -13.48 -3.18
N LEU A 282 21.06 -14.42 -4.11
CA LEU A 282 19.72 -14.83 -4.49
C LEU A 282 19.07 -15.84 -3.52
N ASP A 283 19.79 -16.37 -2.53
CA ASP A 283 19.25 -17.32 -1.54
C ASP A 283 18.14 -16.66 -0.69
N PRO A 284 16.87 -17.08 -0.80
CA PRO A 284 15.78 -16.46 -0.06
C PRO A 284 16.03 -16.47 1.46
N ASN A 285 16.89 -17.35 2.00
CA ASN A 285 17.16 -17.48 3.43
C ASN A 285 18.34 -16.62 3.94
N GLU A 286 18.83 -15.66 3.13
CA GLU A 286 19.90 -14.74 3.52
C GLU A 286 19.66 -14.05 4.87
N THR A 287 18.40 -13.72 5.19
CA THR A 287 18.00 -13.07 6.44
C THR A 287 16.53 -13.36 6.74
N ASP A 288 16.10 -13.05 7.96
CA ASP A 288 14.72 -13.18 8.43
C ASP A 288 14.15 -11.85 8.99
N LEU A 289 12.82 -11.81 9.20
CA LEU A 289 12.14 -10.62 9.72
C LEU A 289 12.59 -10.23 11.14
N PRO A 290 12.81 -11.16 12.10
CA PRO A 290 13.34 -10.80 13.42
C PRO A 290 14.68 -10.07 13.36
N THR A 291 15.62 -10.56 12.55
CA THR A 291 16.96 -10.00 12.39
C THR A 291 16.89 -8.61 11.76
N VAL A 292 16.20 -8.47 10.63
CA VAL A 292 16.05 -7.16 9.97
C VAL A 292 15.29 -6.18 10.86
N GLY A 293 14.25 -6.64 11.55
CA GLY A 293 13.50 -5.81 12.50
C GLY A 293 14.36 -5.28 13.64
N GLN A 294 15.30 -6.08 14.16
CA GLN A 294 16.27 -5.62 15.17
C GLN A 294 17.20 -4.56 14.60
N GLN A 295 17.73 -4.78 13.40
CA GLN A 295 18.65 -3.84 12.74
C GLN A 295 17.97 -2.49 12.48
N LEU A 296 16.73 -2.50 11.98
CA LEU A 296 15.91 -1.29 11.79
C LEU A 296 15.68 -0.54 13.10
N ARG A 297 15.32 -1.25 14.19
CA ARG A 297 15.12 -0.63 15.51
C ARG A 297 16.39 -0.03 16.09
N SER A 298 17.54 -0.66 15.86
CA SER A 298 18.83 -0.16 16.33
C SER A 298 19.40 0.98 15.47
N GLY A 299 18.81 1.25 14.31
CA GLY A 299 19.31 2.21 13.34
C GLY A 299 20.52 1.72 12.53
N SER A 300 20.95 0.46 12.71
CA SER A 300 22.05 -0.14 11.92
C SER A 300 21.65 -0.45 10.48
N LEU A 301 20.35 -0.41 10.17
CA LEU A 301 19.79 -0.54 8.82
C LEU A 301 18.75 0.56 8.60
N SER A 302 18.68 1.09 7.38
CA SER A 302 17.68 2.09 6.98
C SER A 302 16.97 1.68 5.70
N MET A 303 15.64 1.76 5.70
CA MET A 303 14.77 1.52 4.54
C MET A 303 14.93 2.56 3.43
N ASP A 304 15.67 3.65 3.66
CA ASP A 304 16.01 4.65 2.64
C ASP A 304 17.32 4.31 1.90
N THR A 305 17.91 3.13 2.16
CA THR A 305 19.13 2.67 1.49
C THR A 305 18.87 1.43 0.63
N PRO A 306 19.61 1.22 -0.47
CA PRO A 306 19.51 0.00 -1.28
C PRO A 306 19.69 -1.28 -0.45
N GLN A 307 20.63 -1.28 0.49
CA GLN A 307 20.87 -2.43 1.38
C GLN A 307 19.69 -2.71 2.30
N GLY A 308 19.06 -1.68 2.86
CA GLY A 308 17.87 -1.85 3.70
C GLY A 308 16.68 -2.37 2.92
N LEU A 309 16.44 -1.83 1.72
CA LEU A 309 15.41 -2.33 0.80
C LEU A 309 15.67 -3.80 0.44
N TRP A 310 16.92 -4.16 0.13
CA TRP A 310 17.33 -5.52 -0.20
C TRP A 310 17.04 -6.48 0.95
N LEU A 311 17.64 -6.26 2.12
CA LEU A 311 17.52 -7.16 3.27
C LEU A 311 16.08 -7.29 3.76
N TYR A 312 15.31 -6.20 3.76
CA TYR A 312 13.90 -6.27 4.13
C TYR A 312 13.06 -7.04 3.10
N GLY A 313 13.31 -6.82 1.80
CA GLY A 313 12.69 -7.60 0.73
C GLY A 313 12.99 -9.11 0.85
N LYS A 314 14.25 -9.47 1.15
CA LYS A 314 14.67 -10.85 1.40
C LYS A 314 13.99 -11.47 2.62
N ALA A 315 13.95 -10.75 3.75
CA ALA A 315 13.26 -11.21 4.95
C ALA A 315 11.76 -11.44 4.71
N MET A 316 11.10 -10.58 3.93
CA MET A 316 9.69 -10.75 3.57
C MET A 316 9.48 -11.95 2.64
N LEU A 317 10.38 -12.19 1.68
CA LEU A 317 10.35 -13.37 0.82
C LEU A 317 10.53 -14.65 1.65
N ASN A 318 11.56 -14.71 2.50
CA ASN A 318 11.81 -15.83 3.40
C ASN A 318 10.58 -16.18 4.25
N GLU A 319 10.00 -15.18 4.92
CA GLU A 319 8.83 -15.36 5.76
C GLU A 319 7.65 -15.89 4.95
N ALA A 320 7.37 -15.31 3.78
CA ALA A 320 6.24 -15.75 2.95
C ALA A 320 6.41 -17.21 2.48
N LEU A 321 7.59 -17.57 1.99
CA LEU A 321 7.88 -18.95 1.57
C LEU A 321 7.82 -19.92 2.75
N THR A 322 8.30 -19.53 3.92
CA THR A 322 8.20 -20.36 5.13
C THR A 322 6.74 -20.62 5.48
N ARG A 323 5.92 -19.56 5.60
CA ARG A 323 4.50 -19.68 5.97
C ARG A 323 3.68 -20.48 4.97
N ILE A 324 3.91 -20.30 3.68
CA ILE A 324 3.18 -21.01 2.62
C ILE A 324 3.45 -22.53 2.66
N ASN A 325 4.59 -22.95 3.21
CA ASN A 325 4.99 -24.35 3.33
C ASN A 325 4.71 -24.96 4.72
N GLU A 326 4.09 -24.22 5.65
CA GLU A 326 3.69 -24.77 6.96
C GLU A 326 2.45 -25.65 6.83
N ASP A 327 2.35 -26.71 7.65
CA ASP A 327 1.18 -27.61 7.67
C ASP A 327 -0.12 -26.84 7.98
N SER A 328 -0.06 -25.84 8.87
CA SER A 328 -1.21 -24.97 9.18
C SER A 328 -1.70 -24.16 7.97
N PHE A 329 -0.83 -23.92 6.97
CA PHE A 329 -1.26 -23.25 5.74
C PHE A 329 -2.13 -24.18 4.89
N GLN A 330 -1.84 -25.48 4.89
CA GLN A 330 -2.66 -26.48 4.21
C GLN A 330 -4.07 -26.54 4.80
N GLU A 331 -4.22 -26.39 6.12
CA GLU A 331 -5.53 -26.31 6.77
C GLU A 331 -6.38 -25.13 6.25
N TYR A 332 -5.76 -24.00 5.94
CA TYR A 332 -6.46 -22.86 5.31
C TYR A 332 -6.91 -23.20 3.88
N LEU A 333 -6.07 -23.85 3.08
CA LEU A 333 -6.44 -24.25 1.72
C LEU A 333 -7.57 -25.29 1.73
N ASP A 334 -7.52 -26.26 2.65
CA ASP A 334 -8.56 -27.26 2.81
C ASP A 334 -9.89 -26.63 3.26
N CYS A 335 -9.84 -25.62 4.15
CA CYS A 335 -11.02 -24.84 4.53
C CYS A 335 -11.67 -24.15 3.32
N LEU A 336 -10.87 -23.52 2.45
CA LEU A 336 -11.38 -22.85 1.25
C LEU A 336 -11.95 -23.83 0.22
N LYS A 337 -11.30 -24.99 0.06
CA LYS A 337 -11.76 -26.05 -0.85
C LYS A 337 -13.14 -26.58 -0.48
N GLN A 338 -13.48 -26.66 0.81
CA GLN A 338 -14.77 -27.16 1.27
C GLN A 338 -15.95 -26.20 1.04
N GLN A 339 -15.67 -24.93 0.72
CA GLN A 339 -16.69 -23.91 0.43
C GLN A 339 -17.04 -23.81 -1.07
N HIS A 340 -16.36 -24.60 -1.90
CA HIS A 340 -16.58 -24.74 -3.34
C HIS A 340 -17.13 -26.13 -3.67
#